data_AF-A0A380WHM2-F1
#
_entry.id   AF-A0A380WHM2-F1
#
_cell.length_a   1.000
_cell.length_b   1.000
_cell.length_c   1.000
_cell.angle_alpha   90.00
_cell.angle_beta   90.00
_cell.angle_gamma   90.00
#
_symmetry.space_group_name_H-M   'P 1'
#
loop_
_entity.id
_entity.type
_entity.pdbx_description
1 polymer ?
#
loop_
_entity_poly.entity_id
_entity_poly.type
_entity_poly.pdbx_seq_one_letter_code
_entity_poly.pdbx_strand_id
1 'polypeptide(L)'
;MNQQHRSGCPINLTLEVVGDKWSLIVLRDMMFGNRRHFRELLTQSEEGIASNILADRLRRLLEDGLISKADDPSHKQKAIYSLTEMAIELLPVFAQIAAWGRKWLPVSEELSIRAELLEKGGPEMWQRFMEELRTDHLGEPLSEAAQHRLPVRQELQAAYLEVVARNAVAG
;
A
#
# COMPACT_ATOMS: atom_id res chain seq x y z
N MET A 1 -13.74 -16.71 16.26
CA MET A 1 -14.86 -16.04 16.95
C MET A 1 -15.88 -15.66 15.89
N ASN A 2 -17.15 -16.02 16.11
CA ASN A 2 -18.26 -15.76 15.20
C ASN A 2 -18.55 -14.25 15.22
N GLN A 3 -17.82 -13.45 14.44
CA GLN A 3 -18.17 -12.05 14.24
C GLN A 3 -19.41 -12.05 13.36
N GLN A 4 -20.55 -11.88 13.99
CA GLN A 4 -21.81 -11.67 13.28
C GLN A 4 -21.68 -10.32 12.59
N HIS A 5 -21.35 -10.35 11.30
CA HIS A 5 -21.25 -9.16 10.46
C HIS A 5 -22.53 -8.33 10.60
N ARG A 6 -22.41 -7.00 10.64
CA ARG A 6 -23.57 -6.12 10.82
C ARG A 6 -24.60 -6.30 9.72
N SER A 7 -24.15 -6.68 8.52
CA SER A 7 -24.99 -7.06 7.39
C SER A 7 -24.19 -7.88 6.38
N GLY A 8 -24.87 -8.52 5.42
CA GLY A 8 -24.26 -9.14 4.25
C GLY A 8 -23.94 -8.16 3.10
N CYS A 9 -24.03 -6.84 3.33
CA CYS A 9 -23.71 -5.84 2.31
C CYS A 9 -22.19 -5.84 2.03
N PRO A 10 -21.73 -6.03 0.78
CA PRO A 10 -20.30 -6.08 0.46
C PRO A 10 -19.52 -4.85 0.90
N ILE A 11 -20.11 -3.65 0.78
CA ILE A 11 -19.50 -2.39 1.22
C ILE A 11 -19.29 -2.40 2.74
N ASN A 12 -20.29 -2.84 3.51
CA ASN A 12 -20.16 -2.93 4.96
C ASN A 12 -19.09 -3.96 5.35
N LEU A 13 -19.06 -5.12 4.69
CA LEU A 13 -18.05 -6.15 4.94
C LEU A 13 -16.64 -5.63 4.66
N THR A 14 -16.43 -4.89 3.57
CA THR A 14 -15.14 -4.22 3.31
C THR A 14 -14.80 -3.22 4.41
N LEU A 15 -15.75 -2.41 4.88
CA LEU A 15 -15.52 -1.44 5.95
C LEU A 15 -15.23 -2.09 7.31
N GLU A 16 -15.78 -3.27 7.60
CA GLU A 16 -15.45 -4.01 8.82
C GLU A 16 -13.97 -4.47 8.83
N VAL A 17 -13.37 -4.62 7.65
CA VAL A 17 -11.98 -5.07 7.46
C VAL A 17 -10.99 -3.91 7.34
N VAL A 18 -11.28 -2.91 6.48
CA VAL A 18 -10.34 -1.81 6.16
C VAL A 18 -10.84 -0.42 6.54
N GLY A 19 -12.04 -0.30 7.10
CA GLY A 19 -12.69 0.98 7.38
C GLY A 19 -12.21 1.71 8.63
N ASP A 20 -11.18 1.20 9.33
CA ASP A 20 -10.56 1.92 10.43
C ASP A 20 -9.46 2.88 9.94
N LYS A 21 -9.05 3.81 10.82
CA LYS A 21 -8.08 4.88 10.51
C LYS A 21 -6.73 4.38 9.96
N TRP A 22 -6.28 3.19 10.34
CA TRP A 22 -4.89 2.77 10.13
C TRP A 22 -4.72 1.65 9.11
N SER A 23 -5.73 0.81 8.88
CA SER A 23 -5.57 -0.35 7.99
C SER A 23 -5.15 0.05 6.57
N LEU A 24 -5.84 1.01 5.97
CA LEU A 24 -5.45 1.50 4.64
C LEU A 24 -4.09 2.21 4.63
N ILE A 25 -3.70 2.90 5.71
CA ILE A 25 -2.39 3.57 5.80
C ILE A 25 -1.25 2.53 5.86
N VAL A 26 -1.41 1.47 6.65
CA VAL A 26 -0.42 0.38 6.73
C VAL A 26 -0.31 -0.34 5.39
N LEU A 27 -1.43 -0.69 4.76
CA LEU A 27 -1.44 -1.35 3.45
C LEU A 27 -0.85 -0.46 2.35
N ARG A 28 -1.13 0.85 2.36
CA ARG A 28 -0.49 1.82 1.47
C ARG A 28 1.03 1.79 1.63
N ASP A 29 1.52 1.84 2.86
CA ASP A 29 2.96 1.84 3.14
C ASP A 29 3.64 0.54 2.67
N MET A 30 2.94 -0.60 2.77
CA MET A 30 3.39 -1.87 2.21
C MET A 30 3.40 -1.85 0.67
N MET A 31 2.34 -1.37 0.01
CA MET A 31 2.23 -1.35 -1.45
C MET A 31 3.26 -0.42 -2.10
N PHE A 32 3.25 0.85 -1.70
CA PHE A 32 4.02 1.90 -2.38
C PHE A 32 5.45 2.03 -1.86
N GLY A 33 5.67 1.71 -0.59
CA GLY A 33 6.98 1.77 0.05
C GLY A 33 7.71 0.43 0.16
N ASN A 34 7.06 -0.69 -0.19
CA ASN A 34 7.55 -2.05 0.05
C ASN A 34 8.03 -2.27 1.51
N ARG A 35 7.37 -1.60 2.47
CA ARG A 35 7.76 -1.68 3.89
C ARG A 35 7.24 -2.97 4.47
N ARG A 36 8.14 -3.90 4.76
CA ARG A 36 7.78 -5.27 5.15
C ARG A 36 8.22 -5.62 6.55
N HIS A 37 8.95 -4.75 7.22
CA HIS A 37 9.33 -4.91 8.61
C HIS A 37 8.59 -3.93 9.53
N PHE A 38 8.31 -4.37 10.75
CA PHE A 38 7.65 -3.56 11.77
C PHE A 38 8.34 -2.21 11.99
N ARG A 39 9.68 -2.20 12.05
CA ARG A 39 10.45 -0.97 12.26
C ARG A 39 10.25 0.02 11.12
N GLU A 40 10.23 -0.44 9.87
CA GLU A 40 10.03 0.44 8.71
C GLU A 40 8.63 1.05 8.72
N LEU A 41 7.61 0.22 8.96
CA LEU A 41 6.22 0.66 9.10
C LEU A 41 6.04 1.65 10.26
N LEU A 42 6.82 1.51 11.33
CA LEU A 42 6.78 2.43 12.47
C LEU A 42 7.50 3.75 12.21
N THR A 43 8.72 3.70 11.65
CA THR A 43 9.61 4.87 11.62
C THR A 43 9.58 5.65 10.31
N GLN A 44 9.07 5.06 9.23
CA GLN A 44 9.04 5.72 7.92
C GLN A 44 7.63 6.19 7.53
N SER A 45 6.60 5.85 8.31
CA SER A 45 5.22 6.32 8.08
C SER A 45 5.07 7.79 8.46
N GLU A 46 4.51 8.60 7.57
CA GLU A 46 4.39 10.05 7.77
C GLU A 46 3.35 10.40 8.85
N GLU A 47 2.32 9.55 9.01
CA GLU A 47 1.21 9.78 9.94
C GLU A 47 1.55 9.49 11.41
N GLY A 48 2.74 8.96 11.70
CA GLY A 48 3.21 8.76 13.07
C GLY A 48 2.36 7.78 13.89
N ILE A 49 2.12 6.58 13.37
CA ILE A 49 1.39 5.53 14.10
C ILE A 49 2.14 5.11 15.38
N ALA A 50 1.43 5.03 16.51
CA ALA A 50 2.02 4.53 17.76
C ALA A 50 2.30 3.02 17.67
N SER A 51 3.39 2.55 18.30
CA SER A 51 3.87 1.17 18.18
C SER A 51 2.86 0.11 18.62
N ASN A 52 2.13 0.35 19.71
CA ASN A 52 1.08 -0.52 20.21
C ASN A 52 -0.12 -0.59 19.24
N ILE A 53 -0.47 0.53 18.60
CA ILE A 53 -1.53 0.60 17.60
C ILE A 53 -1.11 -0.13 16.32
N LEU A 54 0.13 0.07 15.85
CA LEU A 54 0.67 -0.66 14.71
C LEU A 54 0.67 -2.17 14.96
N ALA A 55 1.09 -2.62 16.15
CA ALA A 55 1.07 -4.02 16.52
C ALA A 55 -0.36 -4.61 16.50
N ASP A 56 -1.33 -3.90 17.08
CA ASP A 56 -2.75 -4.31 17.03
C ASP A 56 -3.28 -4.40 15.59
N ARG A 57 -2.89 -3.44 14.73
CA ARG A 57 -3.33 -3.38 13.34
C ARG A 57 -2.73 -4.49 12.50
N LEU A 58 -1.43 -4.76 12.61
CA LEU A 58 -0.81 -5.90 11.93
C LEU A 58 -1.44 -7.22 12.37
N ARG A 59 -1.77 -7.39 13.66
CA ARG A 59 -2.49 -8.57 14.15
C ARG A 59 -3.86 -8.72 13.48
N ARG A 60 -4.65 -7.64 13.38
CA ARG A 60 -5.96 -7.67 12.70
C ARG A 60 -5.85 -7.98 11.21
N LEU A 61 -4.93 -7.32 10.51
CA LEU A 61 -4.70 -7.56 9.08
C LEU A 61 -4.27 -9.02 8.79
N LEU A 62 -3.55 -9.66 9.73
CA LEU A 62 -3.25 -11.10 9.67
C LEU A 62 -4.50 -11.96 9.90
N GLU A 63 -5.29 -11.63 10.93
CA GLU A 63 -6.54 -12.35 11.26
C GLU A 63 -7.56 -12.27 10.12
N ASP A 64 -7.66 -11.12 9.46
CA ASP A 64 -8.57 -10.86 8.35
C ASP A 64 -7.99 -11.32 6.99
N GLY A 65 -6.75 -11.83 6.97
CA GLY A 65 -6.14 -12.43 5.79
C GLY A 65 -5.63 -11.45 4.73
N LEU A 66 -5.45 -10.17 5.05
CA LEU A 66 -4.88 -9.18 4.12
C LEU A 66 -3.37 -9.28 4.01
N ILE A 67 -2.71 -9.69 5.08
CA ILE A 67 -1.26 -9.87 5.10
C ILE A 67 -0.89 -11.25 5.61
N SER A 68 0.31 -11.71 5.26
CA SER A 68 0.96 -12.88 5.83
C SER A 68 2.20 -12.47 6.63
N LYS A 69 2.68 -13.38 7.49
CA LYS A 69 3.86 -13.18 8.33
C LYS A 69 4.78 -14.39 8.20
N ALA A 70 6.05 -14.15 7.91
CA ALA A 70 7.12 -15.15 7.92
C ALA A 70 8.29 -14.68 8.78
N ASP A 71 9.09 -15.62 9.27
CA ASP A 71 10.36 -15.30 9.91
C ASP A 71 11.35 -14.77 8.87
N ASP A 72 12.15 -13.77 9.26
CA ASP A 72 13.20 -13.23 8.41
C ASP A 72 14.42 -14.18 8.39
N PRO A 73 14.81 -14.75 7.23
CA PRO A 73 15.95 -15.65 7.13
C PRO A 73 17.28 -15.00 7.56
N SER A 74 17.39 -13.68 7.42
CA SER A 74 18.60 -12.92 7.76
C SER A 74 18.69 -12.61 9.26
N HIS A 75 17.57 -12.65 10.00
CA HIS A 75 17.54 -12.25 11.39
C HIS A 75 16.37 -12.89 12.16
N LYS A 76 16.64 -13.93 12.97
CA LYS A 76 15.64 -14.75 13.67
C LYS A 76 14.59 -14.00 14.52
N GLN A 77 14.87 -12.79 14.97
CA GLN A 77 13.91 -11.99 15.76
C GLN A 77 13.05 -11.04 14.90
N LYS A 78 13.30 -10.96 13.59
CA LYS A 78 12.53 -10.12 12.68
C LYS A 78 11.49 -10.97 11.97
N ALA A 79 10.35 -10.36 11.71
CA ALA A 79 9.33 -10.90 10.84
C ALA A 79 9.26 -10.06 9.57
N ILE A 80 8.93 -10.72 8.47
CA ILE A 80 8.56 -10.13 7.19
C ILE A 80 7.05 -10.24 7.08
N TYR A 81 6.40 -9.09 6.92
CA TYR A 81 4.99 -8.99 6.57
C TYR A 81 4.87 -8.87 5.04
N SER A 82 3.96 -9.61 4.44
CA SER A 82 3.71 -9.58 3.00
C SER A 82 2.24 -9.34 2.72
N LEU A 83 1.92 -8.59 1.68
CA LEU A 83 0.55 -8.52 1.19
C LEU A 83 0.12 -9.90 0.69
N THR A 84 -1.16 -10.22 0.88
CA THR A 84 -1.80 -11.35 0.20
C THR A 84 -2.44 -10.88 -1.10
N GLU A 85 -2.91 -11.80 -1.92
CA GLU A 85 -3.66 -11.48 -3.14
C GLU A 85 -4.88 -10.59 -2.84
N MET A 86 -5.60 -10.87 -1.75
CA MET A 86 -6.76 -10.07 -1.31
C MET A 86 -6.40 -8.61 -1.07
N ALA A 87 -5.22 -8.33 -0.51
CA ALA A 87 -4.78 -6.96 -0.30
C ALA A 87 -4.24 -6.33 -1.59
N ILE A 88 -3.53 -7.08 -2.45
CA ILE A 88 -3.02 -6.58 -3.74
C ILE A 88 -4.17 -6.09 -4.62
N GLU A 89 -5.29 -6.82 -4.65
CA GLU A 89 -6.50 -6.42 -5.40
C GLU A 89 -7.17 -5.14 -4.89
N LEU A 90 -6.77 -4.59 -3.73
CA LEU A 90 -7.23 -3.28 -3.28
C LEU A 90 -6.54 -2.11 -4.00
N LEU A 91 -5.48 -2.35 -4.80
CA LEU A 91 -4.76 -1.26 -5.46
C LEU A 91 -5.67 -0.31 -6.28
N PRO A 92 -6.62 -0.78 -7.10
CA PRO A 92 -7.57 0.10 -7.79
C PRO A 92 -8.40 0.96 -6.82
N VAL A 93 -8.76 0.42 -5.65
CA VAL A 93 -9.48 1.17 -4.61
C VAL A 93 -8.61 2.27 -4.04
N PHE A 94 -7.33 2.00 -3.77
CA PHE A 94 -6.36 3.03 -3.35
C PHE A 94 -6.23 4.14 -4.38
N ALA A 95 -6.10 3.80 -5.67
CA ALA A 95 -6.01 4.78 -6.75
C ALA A 95 -7.24 5.69 -6.78
N GLN A 96 -8.44 5.13 -6.63
CA GLN A 96 -9.70 5.89 -6.64
C GLN A 96 -9.88 6.76 -5.39
N ILE A 97 -9.54 6.26 -4.20
CA ILE A 97 -9.55 7.05 -2.96
C ILE A 97 -8.59 8.23 -3.08
N ALA A 98 -7.39 8.01 -3.63
CA ALA A 98 -6.39 9.05 -3.79
C ALA A 98 -6.79 10.09 -4.85
N ALA A 99 -7.38 9.67 -5.97
CA ALA A 99 -7.93 10.57 -6.98
C ALA A 99 -9.05 11.45 -6.42
N TRP A 100 -9.98 10.86 -5.64
CA TRP A 100 -11.01 11.61 -4.93
C TRP A 100 -10.38 12.62 -3.95
N GLY A 101 -9.40 12.19 -3.15
CA GLY A 101 -8.70 13.06 -2.20
C GLY A 101 -8.02 14.25 -2.89
N ARG A 102 -7.33 14.02 -4.00
CA ARG A 102 -6.70 15.07 -4.81
C ARG A 102 -7.69 16.11 -5.32
N LYS A 103 -8.93 15.69 -5.62
CA LYS A 103 -9.96 16.59 -6.15
C LYS A 103 -10.61 17.46 -5.08
N TRP A 104 -10.73 16.96 -3.84
CA TRP A 104 -11.61 17.57 -2.82
C TRP A 104 -10.92 18.01 -1.54
N LEU A 105 -9.69 17.57 -1.28
CA LEU A 105 -8.97 17.83 -0.04
C LEU A 105 -7.72 18.69 -0.27
N PRO A 106 -7.21 19.39 0.77
CA PRO A 106 -6.01 20.22 0.66
C PRO A 106 -4.74 19.35 0.66
N VAL A 107 -4.50 18.66 -0.45
CA VAL A 107 -3.32 17.82 -0.66
C VAL A 107 -2.08 18.66 -1.01
N SER A 108 -0.90 18.21 -0.60
CA SER A 108 0.36 18.78 -1.10
C SER A 108 0.69 18.21 -2.48
N GLU A 109 1.46 18.94 -3.27
CA GLU A 109 1.83 18.50 -4.61
C GLU A 109 2.72 17.25 -4.57
N GLU A 110 3.69 17.21 -3.65
CA GLU A 110 4.62 16.10 -3.46
C GLU A 110 3.86 14.80 -3.16
N LEU A 111 2.84 14.87 -2.29
CA LEU A 111 2.05 13.70 -1.91
C LEU A 111 0.98 13.33 -2.94
N SER A 112 0.70 14.22 -3.90
CA SER A 112 -0.32 14.03 -4.94
C SER A 112 0.20 13.40 -6.22
N ILE A 113 1.47 13.61 -6.57
CA ILE A 113 1.98 13.26 -7.90
C ILE A 113 1.85 11.75 -8.20
N ARG A 114 2.09 10.89 -7.21
CA ARG A 114 1.92 9.44 -7.38
C ARG A 114 0.46 9.05 -7.64
N ALA A 115 -0.46 9.68 -6.92
CA ALA A 115 -1.88 9.46 -7.10
C ALA A 115 -2.38 9.97 -8.45
N GLU A 116 -1.82 11.07 -8.96
CA GLU A 116 -2.08 11.56 -10.31
C GLU A 116 -1.64 10.58 -11.40
N LEU A 117 -0.43 10.02 -11.27
CA LEU A 117 0.08 9.05 -12.23
C LEU A 117 -0.74 7.77 -12.21
N LEU A 118 -1.12 7.27 -11.04
CA LEU A 118 -1.99 6.09 -10.94
C LEU A 118 -3.38 6.35 -11.55
N GLU A 119 -3.97 7.52 -11.31
CA GLU A 119 -5.25 7.90 -11.91
C GLU A 119 -5.16 7.93 -13.44
N LYS A 120 -4.15 8.62 -13.99
CA LYS A 120 -3.95 8.77 -15.44
C LYS A 120 -3.54 7.47 -16.12
N GLY A 121 -2.71 6.66 -15.45
CA GLY A 121 -2.24 5.37 -15.95
C GLY A 121 -3.35 4.31 -16.00
N GLY A 122 -4.38 4.46 -15.17
CA GLY A 122 -5.61 3.67 -15.21
C GLY A 122 -5.37 2.15 -15.06
N PRO A 123 -6.32 1.34 -15.57
CA PRO A 123 -6.28 -0.11 -15.38
C PRO A 123 -4.99 -0.79 -15.87
N GLU A 124 -4.37 -0.33 -16.96
CA GLU A 124 -3.12 -0.92 -17.46
C GLU A 124 -1.98 -0.75 -16.45
N MET A 125 -1.79 0.48 -15.93
CA MET A 125 -0.76 0.73 -14.92
C MET A 125 -1.05 -0.02 -13.62
N TRP A 126 -2.32 -0.13 -13.21
CA TRP A 126 -2.68 -0.87 -12.01
C TRP A 126 -2.37 -2.35 -12.14
N GLN A 127 -2.65 -2.97 -13.30
CA GLN A 127 -2.33 -4.39 -13.53
C GLN A 127 -0.82 -4.64 -13.45
N ARG A 128 -0.01 -3.79 -14.10
CA ARG A 128 1.45 -3.86 -14.01
C ARG A 128 1.94 -3.73 -12.57
N PHE A 129 1.36 -2.79 -11.81
CA PHE A 129 1.78 -2.60 -10.43
C PHE A 129 1.32 -3.75 -9.51
N MET A 130 0.14 -4.32 -9.73
CA MET A 130 -0.27 -5.53 -9.00
C MET A 130 0.65 -6.71 -9.33
N GLU A 131 1.12 -6.85 -10.57
CA GLU A 131 2.12 -7.85 -10.94
C GLU A 131 3.44 -7.67 -10.17
N GLU A 132 3.95 -6.44 -10.08
CA GLU A 132 5.11 -6.11 -9.24
C GLU A 132 4.89 -6.47 -7.76
N LEU A 133 3.69 -6.18 -7.23
CA LEU A 133 3.34 -6.54 -5.85
C LEU A 133 3.29 -8.05 -5.64
N ARG A 134 2.76 -8.82 -6.60
CA ARG A 134 2.77 -10.30 -6.53
C ARG A 134 4.19 -10.83 -6.55
N THR A 135 5.08 -10.26 -7.36
CA THR A 135 6.50 -10.60 -7.32
C THR A 135 7.13 -10.33 -5.95
N ASP A 136 6.92 -9.15 -5.39
CA ASP A 136 7.56 -8.77 -4.12
C ASP A 136 7.00 -9.55 -2.92
N HIS A 137 5.68 -9.75 -2.87
CA HIS A 137 5.00 -10.25 -1.69
C HIS A 137 4.67 -11.75 -1.75
N LEU A 138 4.46 -12.30 -2.95
CA LEU A 138 4.09 -13.70 -3.16
C LEU A 138 5.20 -14.52 -3.83
N GLY A 139 6.23 -13.87 -4.37
CA GLY A 139 7.33 -14.54 -5.07
C GLY A 139 6.98 -15.00 -6.48
N GLU A 140 5.91 -14.46 -7.06
CA GLU A 140 5.49 -14.79 -8.42
C GLU A 140 6.42 -14.14 -9.47
N PRO A 141 6.82 -14.84 -10.52
CA PRO A 141 7.66 -14.25 -11.55
C PRO A 141 6.88 -13.19 -12.34
N LEU A 142 7.54 -12.06 -12.65
CA LEU A 142 7.05 -11.10 -13.63
C LEU A 142 6.87 -11.77 -14.99
N SER A 143 5.80 -11.42 -15.70
CA SER A 143 5.60 -11.74 -17.11
C SER A 143 6.71 -11.16 -17.98
N GLU A 144 6.94 -11.78 -19.13
CA GLU A 144 7.94 -11.35 -20.10
C GLU A 144 7.71 -9.90 -20.57
N ALA A 145 6.44 -9.49 -20.71
CA ALA A 145 6.07 -8.13 -21.08
C ALA A 145 6.44 -7.10 -19.99
N ALA A 146 6.28 -7.46 -18.71
CA ALA A 146 6.61 -6.59 -17.58
C ALA A 146 8.13 -6.44 -17.39
N GLN A 147 8.91 -7.49 -17.65
CA GLN A 147 10.37 -7.48 -17.49
C GLN A 147 11.09 -6.43 -18.35
N HIS A 148 10.51 -6.05 -19.50
CA HIS A 148 11.09 -5.09 -20.44
C HIS A 148 10.59 -3.66 -20.24
N ARG A 149 9.79 -3.40 -19.20
CA ARG A 149 9.21 -2.09 -18.88
C ARG A 149 9.85 -1.52 -17.61
N LEU A 150 9.82 -0.20 -17.46
CA LEU A 150 10.16 0.43 -16.19
C LEU A 150 9.12 0.00 -15.13
N PRO A 151 9.53 -0.45 -13.93
CA PRO A 151 8.59 -0.77 -12.88
C PRO A 151 7.77 0.47 -12.49
N VAL A 152 6.47 0.30 -12.30
CA VAL A 152 5.55 1.34 -11.87
C VAL A 152 6.02 1.97 -10.57
N ARG A 153 6.54 1.17 -9.61
CA ARG A 153 7.12 1.75 -8.38
C ARG A 153 8.23 2.76 -8.67
N GLN A 154 9.09 2.49 -9.66
CA GLN A 154 10.17 3.39 -10.04
C GLN A 154 9.64 4.65 -10.76
N GLU A 155 8.64 4.50 -11.64
CA GLU A 155 7.94 5.65 -12.26
C GLU A 155 7.36 6.59 -11.19
N LEU A 156 6.64 6.03 -10.22
CA LEU A 156 6.04 6.77 -9.11
C LEU A 156 7.09 7.43 -8.21
N GLN A 157 8.22 6.76 -7.96
CA GLN A 157 9.30 7.31 -7.14
C GLN A 157 10.02 8.46 -7.86
N ALA A 158 10.29 8.32 -9.16
CA ALA A 158 10.95 9.36 -9.95
C ALA A 158 10.14 10.66 -9.96
N ALA A 159 8.82 10.56 -10.20
CA ALA A 159 7.94 11.72 -10.21
C ALA A 159 7.85 12.41 -8.85
N TYR A 160 7.82 11.64 -7.75
CA TYR A 160 7.90 12.20 -6.40
C TYR A 160 9.18 13.01 -6.17
N LEU A 161 10.33 12.45 -6.55
CA LEU A 161 11.63 13.11 -6.35
C LEU A 161 11.75 14.38 -7.20
N GLU A 162 11.19 14.39 -8.41
CA GLU A 162 11.17 15.58 -9.27
C GLU A 162 10.38 16.73 -8.62
N VAL A 163 9.19 16.45 -8.10
CA VAL A 163 8.36 17.46 -7.41
C VAL A 163 9.06 17.98 -6.16
N VAL A 164 9.63 17.09 -5.34
CA VAL A 164 10.39 17.49 -4.14
C VAL A 164 11.59 18.37 -4.50
N ALA A 165 12.36 18.00 -5.52
CA ALA A 165 13.52 18.77 -5.95
C ALA A 165 13.10 20.15 -6.48
N ARG A 166 12.02 20.23 -7.25
CA ARG A 166 11.47 21.50 -7.73
C ARG A 166 11.05 22.41 -6.57
N ASN A 167 10.34 21.86 -5.58
CA ASN A 167 9.81 22.65 -4.47
C ASN A 167 10.91 23.10 -3.51
N ALA A 168 12.02 22.35 -3.40
CA ALA A 168 13.21 22.77 -2.66
C ALA A 168 13.98 23.94 -3.31
N VAL A 169 13.86 24.14 -4.62
CA VAL A 169 14.48 25.27 -5.34
C VAL A 169 13.58 26.52 -5.32
N ALA A 170 12.27 26.34 -5.15
CA ALA A 170 11.29 27.41 -5.18
C ALA A 170 11.03 28.11 -3.82
N GLY A 171 11.47 27.50 -2.72
CA GLY A 171 11.35 28.03 -1.34
C GLY A 171 12.64 28.65 -0.82
#